data_AF-A0A2N5D8A3-F1
#
_entry.id   AF-A0A2N5D8A3-F1
#
_cell.length_a   1.000
_cell.length_b   1.000
_cell.length_c   1.000
_cell.angle_alpha   90.00
_cell.angle_beta   90.00
_cell.angle_gamma   90.00
#
_symmetry.space_group_name_H-M   'P 1'
#
loop_
_entity.id
_entity.type
_entity.pdbx_description
1 polymer ?
#
loop_
_entity_poly.entity_id
_entity_poly.type
_entity_poly.pdbx_seq_one_letter_code
_entity_poly.pdbx_strand_id
1 'polypeptide(L)' 'MPRREDMIKQEAQALWRELHGEPVPDLSGSELLGRICGGLGIAEYDRVQSPFLRSSMITRPEDWRERQGGG' A
#
# COMPACT_ATOMS: atom_id res chain seq x y z
N MET A 1 -22.10 13.29 1.77
CA MET A 1 -20.69 12.85 1.57
C MET A 1 -20.74 11.47 0.94
N PRO A 2 -20.06 11.24 -0.20
CA PRO A 2 -20.00 9.92 -0.82
C PRO A 2 -19.38 8.90 0.15
N ARG A 3 -19.75 7.62 0.04
CA ARG A 3 -19.11 6.58 0.86
C ARG A 3 -17.67 6.43 0.41
N ARG A 4 -16.80 6.08 1.36
CA ARG A 4 -15.37 5.84 1.12
C ARG A 4 -15.13 4.90 -0.07
N GLU A 5 -15.93 3.85 -0.21
CA GLU A 5 -15.78 2.90 -1.32
C GLU A 5 -16.12 3.48 -2.69
N ASP A 6 -17.12 4.35 -2.76
CA ASP A 6 -17.48 5.03 -4.02
C ASP A 6 -16.35 5.96 -4.46
N MET A 7 -15.74 6.67 -3.50
CA MET A 7 -14.57 7.51 -3.77
C MET A 7 -13.39 6.69 -4.27
N ILE A 8 -13.10 5.56 -3.62
CA ILE A 8 -12.01 4.66 -4.04
C ILE A 8 -12.28 4.10 -5.44
N LYS A 9 -13.52 3.69 -5.74
CA LYS A 9 -13.89 3.20 -7.08
C LYS A 9 -13.70 4.29 -8.13
N GLN A 10 -14.14 5.51 -7.88
CA GLN A 10 -14.00 6.63 -8.80
C GLN A 10 -12.52 6.94 -9.10
N GLU A 11 -11.68 7.04 -8.07
CA GLU A 11 -10.24 7.30 -8.23
C GLU A 11 -9.52 6.16 -8.95
N ALA A 12 -9.84 4.91 -8.60
CA ALA A 12 -9.27 3.74 -9.28
C ALA A 12 -9.63 3.70 -10.78
N GLN A 13 -10.86 4.09 -11.14
CA GLN A 13 -11.29 4.19 -12.53
C GLN A 13 -10.57 5.32 -13.27
N ALA A 14 -10.38 6.48 -12.63
CA ALA A 14 -9.61 7.58 -13.21
C ALA A 14 -8.16 7.15 -13.47
N LEU A 15 -7.52 6.48 -12.50
CA LEU A 15 -6.17 5.96 -12.64
C LEU A 15 -6.05 4.92 -13.75
N TRP A 16 -7.02 4.01 -13.89
CA TRP A 16 -7.04 3.04 -14.98
C TRP A 16 -7.07 3.72 -16.35
N ARG A 17 -7.91 4.76 -16.53
CA ARG A 17 -8.00 5.49 -17.80
C ARG A 17 -6.68 6.14 -18.18
N GLU A 18 -5.96 6.68 -17.21
CA GLU A 18 -4.67 7.33 -17.45
C GLU A 18 -3.59 6.32 -17.85
N LEU A 19 -3.55 5.15 -17.20
CA LEU A 19 -2.50 4.14 -17.42
C LEU A 19 -2.79 3.18 -18.58
N HIS A 20 -4.07 2.89 -18.83
CA HIS A 20 -4.50 1.83 -19.74
C HIS A 20 -5.55 2.27 -20.77
N GLY A 21 -6.22 3.41 -20.56
CA GLY A 21 -7.31 3.88 -21.42
C GLY A 21 -8.66 3.24 -21.11
N GLU A 22 -9.56 3.27 -22.09
CA GLU A 22 -10.91 2.66 -22.01
C GLU A 22 -10.94 1.32 -22.77
N PRO A 23 -11.79 0.35 -22.38
CA PRO A 23 -12.80 0.45 -21.32
C PRO A 23 -12.24 0.17 -19.92
N VAL A 24 -12.75 0.87 -18.92
CA VAL A 24 -12.48 0.52 -17.52
C VAL A 24 -13.23 -0.76 -17.12
N PRO A 25 -12.56 -1.80 -16.57
CA PRO A 25 -13.21 -3.01 -16.09
C PRO A 25 -14.27 -2.72 -15.01
N ASP A 26 -15.39 -3.44 -15.04
CA ASP A 26 -16.38 -3.39 -13.96
C ASP A 26 -15.93 -4.26 -12.79
N LEU A 27 -15.04 -3.69 -11.98
CA LEU A 27 -14.50 -4.27 -10.75
C LEU A 27 -14.76 -3.34 -9.57
N SER A 28 -14.59 -3.85 -8.34
CA SER A 28 -14.50 -2.98 -7.17
C SER A 28 -13.24 -2.12 -7.23
N GLY A 29 -13.23 -0.98 -6.53
CA GLY A 29 -12.07 -0.09 -6.53
C GLY A 29 -10.80 -0.78 -6.01
N SER A 30 -10.90 -1.63 -5.00
CA SER A 30 -9.78 -2.39 -4.47
C SER A 30 -9.21 -3.41 -5.46
N GLU A 31 -10.07 -4.13 -6.19
CA GLU A 31 -9.63 -5.09 -7.21
C GLU A 31 -8.96 -4.39 -8.39
N LEU A 32 -9.51 -3.25 -8.80
CA LEU A 32 -8.96 -2.45 -9.89
C LEU A 32 -7.56 -1.92 -9.53
N LEU A 33 -7.38 -1.40 -8.30
CA LEU A 33 -6.08 -0.99 -7.78
C LEU A 33 -5.10 -2.16 -7.69
N GLY A 34 -5.54 -3.33 -7.23
CA GLY A 34 -4.70 -4.54 -7.20
C GLY A 34 -4.17 -4.91 -8.57
N ARG A 35 -5.01 -4.81 -9.61
CA ARG A 35 -4.63 -5.09 -11.00
C ARG A 35 -3.66 -4.07 -11.57
N ILE A 36 -3.87 -2.79 -11.27
CA ILE A 36 -2.95 -1.70 -11.66
C ILE A 36 -1.58 -1.94 -11.00
N CYS A 37 -1.54 -2.14 -9.69
CA CYS A 37 -0.28 -2.33 -8.95
C CYS A 37 0.46 -3.61 -9.35
N GLY A 38 -0.27 -4.71 -9.62
CA GLY A 38 0.32 -5.97 -10.06
C GLY A 38 1.05 -5.86 -11.40
N GLY A 39 0.62 -4.97 -12.29
CA GLY A 39 1.30 -4.71 -13.57
C GLY A 39 2.55 -3.82 -13.45
N LEU A 40 2.65 -3.02 -12.40
CA LEU A 40 3.72 -2.04 -12.21
C LEU A 40 4.99 -2.62 -11.55
N GLY A 41 4.97 -3.89 -11.14
CA GLY A 41 6.09 -4.50 -10.43
C GLY A 41 6.43 -3.78 -9.12
N ILE A 42 5.45 -3.08 -8.52
CA ILE A 42 5.62 -2.40 -7.24
C ILE A 42 5.91 -3.50 -6.22
N ALA A 43 7.12 -3.48 -5.66
CA ALA A 43 7.47 -4.34 -4.55
C ALA A 43 6.40 -4.22 -3.46
N GLU A 44 5.96 -5.34 -2.90
CA GLU A 44 5.03 -5.29 -1.77
C GLU A 44 5.56 -4.31 -0.73
N TYR A 45 4.66 -3.57 -0.09
CA TYR A 45 5.04 -2.57 0.89
C TYR A 45 5.76 -3.23 2.07
N ASP A 46 7.08 -3.24 2.00
CA ASP A 46 7.95 -3.65 3.10
C ASP A 46 8.26 -2.43 3.95
N ARG A 47 7.65 -2.39 5.14
CA ARG A 47 7.88 -1.32 6.11
C ARG A 47 9.37 -1.13 6.39
N VAL A 48 10.15 -2.20 6.44
CA VAL A 48 11.59 -2.19 6.76
C VAL A 48 12.41 -1.49 5.68
N GLN A 49 11.93 -1.50 4.43
CA GLN A 49 12.59 -0.86 3.29
C GLN A 49 12.07 0.57 3.00
N SER A 50 11.19 1.10 3.85
CA SER A 50 10.66 2.46 3.66
C SER A 50 11.78 3.50 3.77
N PRO A 51 11.92 4.44 2.80
CA PRO A 51 12.91 5.51 2.88
C PRO A 51 12.64 6.49 4.04
N PHE A 52 11.43 6.46 4.60
CA PHE A 52 11.05 7.28 5.75
C PHE A 52 11.28 6.57 7.09
N LEU A 53 11.66 5.29 7.07
CA LEU A 53 11.96 4.53 8.28
C LEU A 53 13.40 4.83 8.71
N ARG A 54 13.54 5.55 9.83
CA ARG A 54 14.84 5.73 10.50
C ARG A 54 15.20 4.45 11.26
N SER A 55 16.47 4.10 11.27
CA SER A 55 16.98 2.92 11.99
C SER A 55 16.57 2.89 13.47
N SER A 56 16.46 4.06 14.12
CA SER A 56 16.05 4.20 15.52
C SER A 56 14.58 3.85 15.78
N MET A 57 13.75 3.71 14.74
CA MET A 57 12.35 3.30 14.85
C MET A 57 12.16 1.79 14.65
N ILE A 58 13.25 1.05 14.39
CA ILE A 58 13.24 -0.41 14.22
C ILE A 58 13.63 -1.04 15.55
N THR A 59 12.68 -1.68 16.23
CA THR A 59 13.02 -2.54 17.37
C THR A 59 13.56 -3.85 16.82
N ARG A 60 14.86 -4.11 17.02
CA ARG A 60 15.48 -5.37 16.62
C ARG A 60 15.31 -6.44 17.72
N PRO A 61 15.42 -7.73 17.41
CA PRO A 61 15.36 -8.79 18.41
C PRO A 61 16.41 -8.66 19.52
N GLU A 62 17.59 -8.12 19.24
CA GLU A 62 18.59 -7.81 20.26
C GLU A 62 18.11 -6.74 21.25
N ASP A 63 17.50 -5.65 20.76
CA ASP A 63 16.96 -4.56 21.59
C ASP A 63 15.81 -5.03 22.50
N TRP A 64 15.07 -6.05 22.06
CA TRP A 64 13.99 -6.65 22.85
C TRP A 64 14.52 -7.38 24.09
N ARG A 65 15.65 -8.10 23.99
CA ARG A 65 16.23 -8.82 25.14
C ARG A 65 16.79 -7.86 26.19
N GLU A 66 17.43 -6.78 25.76
CA GLU A 66 17.96 -5.75 26.68
C GLU A 66 16.84 -5.07 27.48
N ARG A 67 15.68 -4.84 26.85
CA ARG A 67 14.50 -4.28 27.52
C ARG A 67 13.81 -5.24 28.50
N GLN A 68 13.98 -6.55 28.34
CA GLN A 68 13.41 -7.58 29.21
C GLN A 68 14.33 -7.95 30.40
N GLY A 69 15.63 -7.64 30.30
CA GLY A 69 16.64 -7.97 31.31
C GLY A 69 16.89 -6.89 32.36
N GLY A 70 16.25 -5.72 32.25
CA GLY A 70 16.30 -4.66 33.25
C GLY A 70 15.11 -4.75 34.22
N GLY A 71 15.19 -5.67 35.19
CA GLY A 71 14.27 -5.80 36.31
C GLY A 71 15.03 -5.84 37.62
#